data_AF-A0A8J6SB64-F1
#
_entry.id   AF-A0A8J6SB64-F1
#
_cell.length_a   1.000
_cell.length_b   1.000
_cell.length_c   1.000
_cell.angle_alpha   90.00
_cell.angle_beta   90.00
_cell.angle_gamma   90.00
#
_symmetry.space_group_name_H-M   'P 1'
#
loop_
_entity.id
_entity.type
_entity.pdbx_description
1 polymer ?
#
loop_
_entity_poly.entity_id
_entity_poly.type
_entity_poly.pdbx_seq_one_letter_code
_entity_poly.pdbx_strand_id
1 'polypeptide(L)'
;MPVLIAQVSVIIVALIHALISISEIFLWKNPLVHERIGFNQVDADKAAPIVANAGLYNGFIAVGLIWGLLTSTNAVTIQLFFLSCVFVAGVFGAVTLRWTTLILQMLPSLVALVAVWYVNYLM
;
A
#
# COMPACT_ATOMS: atom_id res chain seq x y z
N MET A 1 20.38 -2.98 -14.54
CA MET A 1 19.72 -3.99 -13.67
C MET A 1 19.13 -3.37 -12.39
N PRO A 2 19.83 -2.50 -11.63
CA PRO A 2 19.30 -1.90 -10.39
C PRO A 2 18.04 -1.05 -10.60
N VAL A 3 18.00 -0.25 -11.69
CA VAL A 3 16.84 0.59 -12.06
C VAL A 3 15.57 -0.25 -12.26
N LEU A 4 15.68 -1.40 -12.95
CA LEU A 4 14.55 -2.28 -13.19
C LEU A 4 13.99 -2.85 -11.88
N ILE A 5 14.88 -3.22 -10.93
CA ILE A 5 14.47 -3.72 -9.62
C ILE A 5 13.69 -2.65 -8.85
N ALA A 6 14.15 -1.40 -8.87
CA ALA A 6 13.44 -0.29 -8.21
C ALA A 6 12.04 -0.08 -8.83
N GLN A 7 11.94 -0.02 -10.16
CA GLN A 7 10.66 0.16 -10.86
C GLN A 7 9.69 -0.99 -10.60
N VAL A 8 10.15 -2.23 -10.70
CA VAL A 8 9.32 -3.42 -10.42
C VAL A 8 8.84 -3.42 -8.98
N SER A 9 9.69 -3.04 -8.02
CA SER A 9 9.31 -2.96 -6.61
C SER A 9 8.21 -1.91 -6.37
N VAL A 10 8.30 -0.74 -7.02
CA VAL A 10 7.24 0.28 -6.95
C VAL A 10 5.93 -0.20 -7.57
N ILE A 11 5.99 -0.89 -8.72
CA ILE A 11 4.82 -1.48 -9.38
C ILE A 11 4.14 -2.49 -8.45
N ILE A 12 4.93 -3.36 -7.79
CA ILE A 12 4.40 -4.35 -6.84
C ILE A 12 3.66 -3.65 -5.70
N VAL A 13 4.24 -2.61 -5.08
CA VAL A 13 3.57 -1.87 -4.00
C VAL A 13 2.29 -1.20 -4.51
N ALA A 14 2.33 -0.56 -5.69
CA ALA A 14 1.14 0.06 -6.27
C ALA A 14 0.00 -0.96 -6.50
N LEU A 15 0.34 -2.15 -7.02
CA LEU A 15 -0.64 -3.22 -7.23
C LEU A 15 -1.20 -3.76 -5.92
N ILE A 16 -0.36 -3.94 -4.89
CA ILE A 16 -0.83 -4.35 -3.56
C ILE A 16 -1.87 -3.35 -3.03
N HIS A 17 -1.59 -2.05 -3.09
CA HIS A 17 -2.53 -1.04 -2.59
C HIS A 17 -3.79 -0.92 -3.45
N ALA A 18 -3.70 -1.13 -4.77
CA ALA A 18 -4.88 -1.22 -5.63
C ALA A 18 -5.76 -2.41 -5.24
N LEU A 19 -5.17 -3.58 -4.98
CA LEU A 19 -5.90 -4.79 -4.56
C LEU A 19 -6.52 -4.63 -3.17
N ILE A 20 -5.80 -4.01 -2.22
CA ILE A 20 -6.33 -3.67 -0.89
C ILE A 20 -7.52 -2.70 -1.05
N SER A 21 -7.36 -1.65 -1.84
CA SER A 21 -8.41 -0.66 -2.12
C SER A 21 -9.67 -1.33 -2.65
N ILE A 22 -9.54 -2.18 -3.67
CA ILE A 22 -10.67 -2.93 -4.25
C ILE A 22 -11.31 -3.83 -3.18
N SER A 23 -10.50 -4.51 -2.38
CA SER A 23 -11.00 -5.42 -1.34
C SER A 23 -11.78 -4.67 -0.25
N GLU A 24 -11.27 -3.52 0.19
CA GLU A 24 -11.88 -2.69 1.24
C GLU A 24 -13.15 -1.96 0.76
N ILE A 25 -13.18 -1.49 -0.49
CA ILE A 25 -14.33 -0.76 -1.02
C ILE A 25 -15.46 -1.72 -1.45
N PHE A 26 -15.13 -2.77 -2.20
CA PHE A 26 -16.13 -3.58 -2.89
C PHE A 26 -16.37 -4.95 -2.25
N LEU A 27 -15.36 -5.53 -1.61
CA LEU A 27 -15.42 -6.92 -1.13
C LEU A 27 -15.51 -7.03 0.40
N TRP A 28 -15.45 -5.93 1.14
CA TRP A 28 -15.38 -5.92 2.60
C TRP A 28 -16.49 -6.73 3.29
N LYS A 29 -17.73 -6.62 2.81
CA LYS A 29 -18.88 -7.34 3.37
C LYS A 29 -18.86 -8.85 3.12
N ASN A 30 -17.93 -9.36 2.31
CA ASN A 30 -17.76 -10.79 2.13
C ASN A 30 -17.07 -11.40 3.38
N PRO A 31 -17.63 -12.44 4.02
CA PRO A 31 -17.02 -13.14 5.16
C PRO A 31 -15.57 -13.56 4.92
N LEU A 32 -15.24 -13.99 3.69
CA LEU A 32 -13.88 -14.37 3.31
C LEU A 32 -12.86 -13.24 3.43
N VAL A 33 -13.29 -11.98 3.53
CA VAL A 33 -12.43 -10.80 3.68
C VAL A 33 -12.38 -10.35 5.13
N HIS A 34 -13.51 -9.99 5.74
CA HIS A 34 -13.51 -9.36 7.06
C HIS A 34 -13.19 -10.33 8.21
N GLU A 35 -13.51 -11.62 8.09
CA GLU A 35 -13.16 -12.62 9.11
C GLU A 35 -11.64 -12.82 9.23
N ARG A 36 -10.87 -12.57 8.15
CA ARG A 36 -9.40 -12.66 8.18
C ARG A 36 -8.75 -11.67 9.14
N ILE A 37 -9.45 -10.58 9.44
CA ILE A 37 -9.01 -9.56 10.40
C ILE A 37 -9.89 -9.51 11.65
N GLY A 38 -10.68 -10.57 11.90
CA GLY A 38 -11.36 -10.80 13.18
C GLY A 38 -12.70 -10.10 13.36
N PHE A 39 -13.28 -9.55 12.29
CA PHE A 39 -14.63 -8.98 12.34
C PHE A 39 -15.67 -10.08 12.19
N ASN A 40 -16.79 -9.95 12.92
CA ASN A 40 -18.03 -10.66 12.58
C ASN A 40 -18.86 -9.81 11.59
N GLN A 41 -19.92 -10.39 11.03
CA GLN A 41 -20.77 -9.72 10.04
C GLN A 41 -21.37 -8.39 10.54
N VAL A 42 -21.86 -8.35 11.78
CA VAL A 42 -22.51 -7.15 12.34
C VAL A 42 -21.52 -5.99 12.46
N ASP A 43 -20.31 -6.27 12.93
CA ASP A 43 -19.26 -5.26 13.04
C ASP A 43 -18.72 -4.83 11.67
N ALA A 44 -18.60 -5.78 10.73
CA ALA A 44 -18.21 -5.48 9.36
C ALA A 44 -19.21 -4.55 8.66
N ASP A 45 -20.51 -4.78 8.83
CA ASP A 45 -21.56 -3.94 8.26
C ASP A 45 -21.54 -2.52 8.83
N LYS A 46 -21.29 -2.37 10.14
CA LYS A 46 -21.13 -1.06 10.78
C LYS A 46 -19.88 -0.32 10.32
N ALA A 47 -18.77 -1.04 10.14
CA ALA A 47 -17.49 -0.46 9.75
C ALA A 47 -17.38 -0.16 8.24
N ALA A 48 -18.28 -0.70 7.42
CA ALA A 48 -18.15 -0.67 5.96
C ALA A 48 -17.89 0.74 5.35
N PRO A 49 -18.57 1.82 5.76
CA PRO A 49 -18.27 3.15 5.21
C PRO A 49 -16.86 3.65 5.58
N ILE A 50 -16.39 3.33 6.79
CA ILE A 50 -15.06 3.72 7.27
C ILE A 50 -13.98 2.92 6.52
N VAL A 51 -14.20 1.61 6.35
CA VAL A 51 -13.28 0.74 5.62
C VAL A 51 -13.24 1.10 4.14
N ALA A 52 -14.38 1.43 3.52
CA ALA A 52 -14.39 1.91 2.14
C ALA A 52 -13.60 3.22 1.98
N ASN A 53 -13.69 4.14 2.95
CA ASN A 53 -12.89 5.37 2.93
C ASN A 53 -11.39 5.08 3.13
N ALA A 54 -11.02 4.14 4.01
CA ALA A 54 -9.65 3.64 4.12
C ALA A 54 -9.14 3.06 2.79
N GLY A 55 -10.00 2.29 2.11
CA GLY A 55 -9.74 1.74 0.79
C GLY A 55 -9.52 2.81 -0.28
N LEU A 56 -10.24 3.94 -0.22
CA LEU A 56 -10.03 5.04 -1.15
C LEU A 56 -8.65 5.67 -0.97
N TYR A 57 -8.17 5.85 0.27
CA TYR A 57 -6.81 6.32 0.53
C TYR A 57 -5.76 5.34 0.01
N ASN A 58 -5.97 4.02 0.16
CA ASN A 58 -5.13 3.01 -0.49
C ASN A 58 -5.12 3.16 -2.02
N GLY A 59 -6.26 3.49 -2.61
CA GLY A 59 -6.37 3.82 -4.04
C GLY A 59 -5.53 5.04 -4.43
N PHE A 60 -5.54 6.10 -3.63
CA PHE A 60 -4.69 7.28 -3.86
C PHE A 60 -3.20 6.97 -3.79
N ILE A 61 -2.79 6.09 -2.88
CA ILE A 61 -1.39 5.60 -2.82
C ILE A 61 -1.02 4.90 -4.12
N ALA A 62 -1.87 3.96 -4.59
CA ALA A 62 -1.61 3.23 -5.82
C ALA A 62 -1.49 4.17 -7.03
N VAL A 63 -2.42 5.11 -7.18
CA VAL A 63 -2.40 6.11 -8.25
C VAL A 63 -1.17 7.01 -8.13
N GLY A 64 -0.81 7.44 -6.93
CA GLY A 64 0.37 8.27 -6.67
C GLY A 64 1.69 7.58 -7.04
N LEU A 65 1.83 6.29 -6.74
CA LEU A 65 2.99 5.50 -7.13
C LEU A 65 3.06 5.28 -8.65
N ILE A 66 1.92 4.98 -9.30
CA ILE A 66 1.84 4.86 -10.76
C ILE A 66 2.18 6.21 -11.42
N TRP A 67 1.67 7.31 -10.90
CA TRP A 67 2.02 8.64 -11.38
C TRP A 67 3.52 8.92 -11.25
N GLY A 68 4.11 8.57 -10.10
CA GLY A 68 5.55 8.67 -9.87
C GLY A 68 6.40 7.84 -10.85
N LEU A 69 5.87 6.75 -11.39
CA LEU A 69 6.54 5.94 -12.43
C LEU A 69 6.44 6.55 -13.84
N LEU A 70 5.38 7.29 -14.13
CA LEU A 70 5.07 7.78 -15.48
C LEU A 70 5.51 9.23 -15.71
N THR A 71 5.59 10.03 -14.65
CA THR A 71 5.99 11.45 -14.74
C THR A 71 7.48 11.61 -15.02
N SER A 72 7.85 12.63 -15.81
CA SER A 72 9.23 13.06 -15.99
C SER A 72 9.69 14.07 -14.94
N THR A 73 8.75 14.70 -14.24
CA THR A 73 9.02 15.75 -13.25
C THR A 73 8.79 15.21 -11.85
N ASN A 74 9.78 15.38 -10.96
CA ASN A 74 9.72 14.98 -9.55
C ASN A 74 9.40 13.48 -9.30
N ALA A 75 9.66 12.61 -10.29
CA ALA A 75 9.35 11.18 -10.25
C ALA A 75 9.83 10.50 -8.96
N VAL A 76 11.12 10.68 -8.63
CA VAL A 76 11.76 10.07 -7.45
C VAL A 76 11.13 10.59 -6.15
N THR A 77 10.93 11.89 -6.03
CA THR A 77 10.34 12.50 -4.82
C THR A 77 8.92 12.00 -4.58
N ILE A 78 8.11 11.88 -5.65
CA ILE A 78 6.74 11.35 -5.55
C ILE A 78 6.77 9.89 -5.09
N GLN A 79 7.61 9.06 -5.70
CA GLN A 79 7.75 7.65 -5.30
C GLN A 79 8.19 7.52 -3.84
N LEU A 80 9.24 8.23 -3.42
CA LEU A 80 9.73 8.18 -2.03
C LEU A 80 8.68 8.65 -1.03
N PHE A 81 7.92 9.70 -1.35
CA PHE A 81 6.85 10.18 -0.48
C PHE A 81 5.80 9.09 -0.24
N PHE A 82 5.21 8.54 -1.29
CA PHE A 82 4.18 7.51 -1.14
C PHE A 82 4.72 6.21 -0.51
N LEU A 83 5.92 5.77 -0.87
CA LEU A 83 6.55 4.60 -0.25
C LEU A 83 6.79 4.80 1.25
N SER A 84 7.19 6.01 1.67
CA SER A 84 7.36 6.33 3.09
C SER A 84 6.02 6.33 3.85
N CYS A 85 4.95 6.84 3.22
CA CYS A 85 3.60 6.77 3.78
C CYS A 85 3.16 5.31 3.98
N VAL A 86 3.39 4.44 2.98
CA VAL A 86 3.07 3.00 3.09
C VAL A 86 3.90 2.34 4.18
N PHE A 87 5.18 2.65 4.28
CA PHE A 87 6.05 2.09 5.31
C PHE A 87 5.51 2.43 6.71
N VAL A 88 5.22 3.71 6.98
CA VAL A 88 4.68 4.16 8.26
C VAL A 88 3.30 3.55 8.54
N ALA A 89 2.41 3.53 7.55
CA ALA A 89 1.09 2.91 7.67
C ALA A 89 1.18 1.40 7.95
N GLY A 90 2.13 0.70 7.32
CA GLY A 90 2.38 -0.71 7.55
C GLY A 90 2.88 -1.00 8.96
N VAL A 91 3.78 -0.17 9.51
CA VAL A 91 4.20 -0.27 10.92
C VAL A 91 3.02 0.00 11.86
N PHE A 92 2.25 1.06 11.60
CA PHE A 92 1.11 1.42 12.44
C PHE A 92 0.02 0.34 12.43
N GLY A 93 -0.32 -0.19 11.25
CA GLY A 93 -1.29 -1.27 11.08
C GLY A 93 -0.84 -2.58 11.74
N ALA A 94 0.47 -2.81 11.88
CA ALA A 94 0.99 -4.00 12.54
C ALA A 94 0.70 -4.01 14.02
N VAL A 95 0.82 -2.84 14.64
CA VAL A 95 0.57 -2.62 16.06
C VAL A 95 -0.93 -2.57 16.35
N THR A 96 -1.72 -1.98 15.45
CA THR A 96 -3.13 -1.64 15.72
C THR A 96 -4.16 -2.60 15.12
N LEU A 97 -3.86 -3.26 14.00
CA LEU A 97 -4.80 -4.13 13.29
C LEU A 97 -4.37 -5.59 13.36
N ARG A 98 -3.29 -5.94 12.67
CA ARG A 98 -2.79 -7.32 12.59
C ARG A 98 -1.35 -7.35 12.10
N TRP A 99 -0.55 -8.25 12.68
CA TRP A 99 0.86 -8.43 12.34
C TRP A 99 1.13 -8.68 10.85
N THR A 100 0.18 -9.25 10.11
CA THR A 100 0.29 -9.52 8.67
C THR A 100 0.46 -8.24 7.83
N THR A 101 0.07 -7.08 8.36
CA THR A 101 0.33 -5.78 7.70
C THR A 101 1.82 -5.44 7.61
N LEU A 102 2.68 -5.95 8.51
CA LEU A 102 4.14 -5.85 8.35
C LEU A 102 4.60 -6.50 7.06
N ILE A 103 4.07 -7.70 6.78
CA ILE A 103 4.48 -8.48 5.61
C ILE A 103 3.86 -7.92 4.33
N LEU A 104 2.59 -7.54 4.37
CA LEU A 104 1.85 -7.15 3.17
C LEU A 104 2.08 -5.68 2.77
N GLN A 105 2.39 -4.77 3.71
CA GLN A 105 2.55 -3.34 3.43
C GLN A 105 3.95 -2.83 3.78
N MET A 106 4.41 -3.05 5.01
CA MET A 106 5.68 -2.48 5.48
C MET A 106 6.90 -3.03 4.73
N LEU A 107 7.00 -4.36 4.58
CA LEU A 107 8.15 -4.99 3.95
C LEU A 107 8.29 -4.65 2.46
N PRO A 108 7.23 -4.76 1.63
CA PRO A 108 7.32 -4.39 0.22
C PRO A 108 7.66 -2.90 0.02
N SER A 109 7.08 -2.01 0.83
CA SER A 109 7.38 -0.58 0.75
C SER A 109 8.80 -0.26 1.19
N LEU A 110 9.33 -0.90 2.23
CA LEU A 110 10.72 -0.73 2.65
C LEU A 110 11.69 -1.17 1.55
N VAL A 111 11.45 -2.32 0.93
CA VAL A 111 12.27 -2.83 -0.18
C VAL A 111 12.26 -1.84 -1.35
N ALA A 112 11.08 -1.37 -1.76
CA ALA A 112 10.95 -0.39 -2.82
C ALA A 112 11.62 0.95 -2.45
N LEU A 113 11.45 1.42 -1.21
CA LEU A 113 12.02 2.68 -0.72
C LEU A 113 13.55 2.65 -0.79
N VAL A 114 14.17 1.58 -0.28
CA VAL A 114 15.62 1.40 -0.30
C VAL A 114 16.11 1.26 -1.74
N ALA A 115 15.41 0.51 -2.60
CA ALA A 115 15.80 0.33 -3.99
C ALA A 115 15.76 1.66 -4.78
N VAL A 116 14.68 2.44 -4.64
CA VAL A 116 14.56 3.76 -5.28
C VAL A 116 15.63 4.72 -4.75
N TRP A 117 15.86 4.75 -3.43
CA TRP A 117 16.88 5.63 -2.86
C TRP A 117 18.29 5.25 -3.33
N TYR A 118 18.65 3.96 -3.28
CA TYR A 118 19.96 3.48 -3.70
C TYR A 118 20.26 3.85 -5.15
N VAL A 119 19.32 3.60 -6.06
CA VAL A 119 19.49 3.83 -7.51
C VAL A 119 19.65 5.32 -7.86
N ASN A 120 19.09 6.24 -7.07
CA ASN A 120 19.07 7.66 -7.42
C ASN A 120 20.07 8.53 -6.63
N TYR A 121 20.60 8.03 -5.51
CA TYR A 121 21.48 8.83 -4.63
C TYR A 121 22.84 8.18 -4.33
N LEU A 122 23.00 6.87 -4.54
CA LEU A 122 24.26 6.16 -4.26
C LEU A 122 24.90 5.52 -5.49
N MET A 123 24.14 5.29 -6.56
CA MET A 123 24.61 4.76 -7.84
C MET A 123 24.77 5.90 -8.84
#